data_AF-A0A6A4SKY7-F1
#
_entry.id   AF-A0A6A4SKY7-F1
#
_cell.length_a   1.000
_cell.length_b   1.000
_cell.length_c   1.000
_cell.angle_alpha   90.00
_cell.angle_beta   90.00
_cell.angle_gamma   90.00
#
_symmetry.space_group_name_H-M   'P 1'
#
loop_
_entity.id
_entity.type
_entity.pdbx_description
1 polymer ?
#
loop_
_entity_poly.entity_id
_entity_poly.type
_entity_poly.pdbx_seq_one_letter_code
_entity_poly.pdbx_strand_id
1 'polypeptide(L)'
;MRAARLHLAAALALFAAVCGSRAEVIDDVLGSLSRGASFLERQHEHINLDGVVGFLMLQAELKEAVRTWPHTDPVSWAQRTSTVALVRRLDQSFHKAVAALQQNDPKYYRVKSDTVSDLYIIILKPEPYRTVRSHLLV
;
A
#
# COMPACT_ATOMS: atom_id res chain seq x y z
N MET A 1 -15.50 -46.25 -5.45
CA MET A 1 -14.17 -45.66 -5.72
C MET A 1 -14.15 -44.65 -6.87
N ARG A 2 -14.74 -44.90 -8.05
CA ARG A 2 -14.76 -43.94 -9.18
C ARG A 2 -15.49 -42.62 -8.89
N ALA A 3 -16.68 -42.67 -8.27
CA ALA A 3 -17.42 -41.48 -7.89
C ALA A 3 -16.59 -40.59 -6.93
N ALA A 4 -16.08 -41.15 -5.84
CA ALA A 4 -15.22 -40.41 -4.90
C ALA A 4 -14.02 -39.70 -5.57
N ARG A 5 -13.40 -40.32 -6.60
CA ARG A 5 -12.32 -39.69 -7.38
C ARG A 5 -12.81 -38.53 -8.25
N LEU A 6 -14.01 -38.63 -8.84
CA LEU A 6 -14.60 -37.55 -9.63
C LEU A 6 -14.98 -36.35 -8.76
N HIS A 7 -15.56 -36.60 -7.58
CA HIS A 7 -15.88 -35.54 -6.62
C HIS A 7 -14.62 -34.83 -6.11
N LEU A 8 -13.54 -35.57 -5.82
CA LEU A 8 -12.26 -34.98 -5.44
C LEU A 8 -11.64 -34.13 -6.56
N ALA A 9 -11.67 -34.61 -7.81
CA ALA A 9 -11.16 -33.85 -8.95
C ALA A 9 -11.95 -32.56 -9.19
N ALA A 10 -13.28 -32.62 -9.09
CA ALA A 10 -14.14 -31.44 -9.19
C ALA A 10 -13.86 -30.42 -8.08
N ALA A 11 -13.68 -30.88 -6.84
CA ALA A 11 -13.31 -30.01 -5.73
C ALA A 11 -11.96 -29.31 -5.99
N LEU A 12 -10.93 -30.05 -6.41
CA LEU A 12 -9.61 -29.49 -6.72
C LEU A 12 -9.68 -28.46 -7.86
N ALA A 13 -10.47 -28.72 -8.91
CA ALA A 13 -10.65 -27.78 -10.01
C ALA A 13 -11.34 -26.49 -9.56
N LEU A 14 -12.38 -26.59 -8.71
CA LEU A 14 -13.05 -25.43 -8.12
C LEU A 14 -12.11 -24.62 -7.22
N PHE A 15 -11.32 -25.29 -6.38
CA PHE A 15 -10.31 -24.63 -5.55
C PHE A 15 -9.27 -23.89 -6.41
N ALA A 16 -8.75 -24.53 -7.46
CA ALA A 16 -7.79 -23.90 -8.38
C ALA A 16 -8.40 -22.69 -9.10
N ALA A 17 -9.65 -22.78 -9.56
CA ALA A 17 -10.35 -21.68 -10.21
C ALA A 17 -10.57 -20.49 -9.26
N VAL A 18 -10.98 -20.74 -8.01
CA VAL A 18 -11.14 -19.70 -6.99
C VAL A 18 -9.79 -19.04 -6.68
N CYS A 19 -8.74 -19.83 -6.46
CA CYS A 19 -7.39 -19.29 -6.23
C CYS A 19 -6.88 -18.47 -7.42
N GLY A 20 -7.11 -18.93 -8.66
CA GLY A 20 -6.75 -18.20 -9.88
C GLY A 20 -7.45 -16.85 -10.00
N SER A 21 -8.78 -16.82 -9.82
CA SER A 21 -9.56 -15.58 -9.88
C SER A 21 -9.12 -14.55 -8.82
N ARG A 22 -8.74 -15.02 -7.63
CA ARG A 22 -8.23 -14.16 -6.56
C ARG A 22 -6.90 -13.52 -6.93
N ALA A 23 -6.00 -14.29 -7.53
CA ALA A 23 -4.70 -13.80 -7.96
C ALA A 23 -4.86 -12.71 -9.03
N GLU A 24 -5.71 -12.93 -10.03
CA GLU A 24 -6.00 -11.97 -11.10
C GLU A 24 -6.54 -10.64 -10.57
N VAL A 25 -7.50 -10.68 -9.63
CA VAL A 25 -8.03 -9.46 -8.99
C VAL A 25 -6.94 -8.69 -8.25
N ILE A 26 -6.04 -9.38 -7.54
CA ILE A 26 -4.92 -8.72 -6.85
C ILE A 26 -3.97 -8.07 -7.86
N ASP A 27 -3.67 -8.75 -8.97
CA ASP A 27 -2.80 -8.22 -10.02
C ASP A 27 -3.42 -6.98 -10.69
N ASP A 28 -4.72 -6.98 -10.96
CA ASP A 28 -5.46 -5.83 -11.50
C ASP A 28 -5.47 -4.63 -10.55
N VAL A 29 -5.66 -4.89 -9.26
CA VAL A 29 -5.59 -3.87 -8.21
C VAL A 29 -4.18 -3.30 -8.16
N LEU A 30 -3.14 -4.14 -8.09
CA LEU A 30 -1.74 -3.69 -8.07
C LEU A 30 -1.39 -2.91 -9.34
N GLY A 31 -1.86 -3.34 -10.51
CA GLY A 31 -1.73 -2.61 -11.76
C GLY A 31 -2.38 -1.23 -11.71
N SER A 32 -3.57 -1.12 -11.12
CA SER A 32 -4.29 0.15 -10.93
C SER A 32 -3.58 1.08 -9.93
N LEU A 33 -3.09 0.53 -8.81
CA LEU A 33 -2.32 1.30 -7.82
C LEU A 33 -0.99 1.78 -8.40
N SER A 34 -0.32 0.96 -9.23
CA SER A 34 0.89 1.35 -9.96
C SER A 34 0.64 2.51 -10.95
N ARG A 35 -0.50 2.49 -11.64
CA ARG A 35 -0.94 3.62 -12.48
C ARG A 35 -1.22 4.87 -11.64
N GLY A 36 -1.89 4.73 -10.49
CA GLY A 36 -2.11 5.82 -9.53
C GLY A 36 -0.79 6.43 -9.02
N ALA A 37 0.17 5.60 -8.65
CA ALA A 37 1.52 6.05 -8.26
C ALA A 37 2.22 6.81 -9.40
N SER A 38 2.08 6.32 -10.63
CA SER A 38 2.63 6.99 -11.81
C SER A 38 1.97 8.35 -12.09
N PHE A 39 0.67 8.48 -11.80
CA PHE A 39 -0.04 9.76 -11.88
C PHE A 39 0.50 10.74 -10.83
N LEU A 40 0.58 10.33 -9.56
CA LEU A 40 1.12 11.15 -8.48
C LEU A 40 2.57 11.59 -8.76
N GLU A 41 3.40 10.68 -9.28
CA GLU A 41 4.76 10.98 -9.69
C GLU A 41 4.81 12.04 -10.79
N ARG A 42 3.94 11.99 -11.81
CA ARG A 42 3.90 13.03 -12.85
C ARG A 42 3.40 14.38 -12.33
N GLN A 43 2.57 14.39 -11.30
CA GLN A 43 1.99 15.62 -10.74
C GLN A 43 2.84 16.25 -9.62
N HIS A 44 3.97 15.64 -9.25
CA HIS A 44 4.74 16.03 -8.06
C HIS A 44 5.18 17.52 -8.04
N GLU A 45 5.44 18.14 -9.20
CA GLU A 45 5.85 19.56 -9.27
C GLU A 45 4.70 20.54 -8.97
N HIS A 46 3.46 20.10 -9.19
CA HIS A 46 2.24 20.91 -9.03
C HIS A 46 1.36 20.39 -7.88
N ILE A 47 1.93 19.54 -7.03
CA ILE A 47 1.18 18.86 -5.99
C ILE A 47 0.87 19.80 -4.83
N ASN A 48 -0.35 19.72 -4.32
CA ASN A 48 -0.74 20.39 -3.09
C ASN A 48 -0.53 19.46 -1.88
N LEU A 49 -0.81 19.96 -0.67
CA LEU A 49 -0.69 19.18 0.55
C LEU A 49 -1.57 17.91 0.55
N ASP A 50 -2.78 17.98 -0.01
CA ASP A 50 -3.69 16.83 -0.06
C ASP A 50 -3.11 15.70 -0.93
N GLY A 51 -2.42 16.06 -2.02
CA GLY A 51 -1.68 15.10 -2.83
C GLY A 51 -0.50 14.48 -2.07
N VAL A 52 0.19 15.26 -1.22
CA VAL A 52 1.23 14.73 -0.32
C VAL A 52 0.64 13.74 0.70
N VAL A 53 -0.54 14.04 1.27
CA VAL A 53 -1.27 13.11 2.14
C VAL A 53 -1.69 11.84 1.37
N GLY A 54 -2.10 11.97 0.11
CA GLY A 54 -2.44 10.85 -0.76
C GLY A 54 -1.28 9.85 -0.95
N PHE A 55 -0.04 10.34 -1.07
CA PHE A 55 1.15 9.48 -1.06
C PHE A 55 1.28 8.69 0.25
N LEU A 56 1.07 9.33 1.40
CA LEU A 56 1.19 8.70 2.72
C LEU A 56 0.16 7.59 2.91
N MET A 57 -1.10 7.87 2.60
CA MET A 57 -2.19 6.89 2.72
C MET A 57 -1.93 5.68 1.83
N LEU A 58 -1.56 5.89 0.57
CA LEU A 58 -1.27 4.79 -0.34
C LEU A 58 -0.07 3.95 0.11
N GLN A 59 1.00 4.58 0.60
CA GLN A 59 2.13 3.83 1.16
C GLN A 59 1.74 3.01 2.39
N ALA A 60 0.86 3.52 3.25
CA ALA A 60 0.40 2.83 4.45
C ALA A 60 -0.35 1.55 4.11
N GLU A 61 -1.33 1.65 3.22
CA GLU A 61 -2.14 0.52 2.76
C GLU A 61 -1.26 -0.56 2.11
N LEU A 62 -0.32 -0.15 1.25
CA LEU A 62 0.59 -1.10 0.60
C LEU A 62 1.57 -1.74 1.59
N LYS A 63 2.06 -0.99 2.59
CA LYS A 63 2.90 -1.55 3.67
C LYS A 63 2.12 -2.55 4.52
N GLU A 64 0.86 -2.27 4.82
CA GLU A 64 0.00 -3.18 5.58
C GLU A 64 -0.34 -4.44 4.78
N ALA A 65 -0.62 -4.31 3.48
CA ALA A 65 -0.78 -5.45 2.58
C ALA A 65 0.49 -6.34 2.56
N VAL A 66 1.68 -5.74 2.48
CA VAL A 66 2.97 -6.47 2.56
C VAL A 66 3.16 -7.18 3.91
N ARG A 67 2.59 -6.68 5.01
CA ARG A 67 2.68 -7.31 6.34
C ARG A 67 1.69 -8.47 6.50
N THR A 68 0.48 -8.32 5.98
CA THR A 68 -0.65 -9.21 6.27
C THR A 68 -0.92 -10.27 5.21
N TRP A 69 -0.45 -10.08 3.97
CA TRP A 69 -0.68 -11.07 2.92
C TRP A 69 0.03 -12.40 3.20
N PRO A 70 -0.62 -13.54 2.86
CA PRO A 70 -0.09 -14.87 3.12
C PRO A 70 1.31 -15.09 2.51
N HIS A 71 2.18 -15.77 3.26
CA HIS A 71 3.56 -16.07 2.84
C HIS A 71 3.69 -17.46 2.21
N THR A 72 2.57 -18.07 1.83
CA THR A 72 2.44 -19.52 1.72
C THR A 72 2.55 -20.07 0.30
N ASP A 73 2.48 -19.24 -0.74
CA ASP A 73 2.56 -19.69 -2.14
C ASP A 73 3.37 -18.74 -3.06
N PRO A 74 3.90 -19.25 -4.20
CA PRO A 74 4.76 -18.46 -5.10
C PRO A 74 4.06 -17.27 -5.78
N VAL A 75 2.76 -17.33 -6.03
CA VAL A 75 2.00 -16.22 -6.64
C VAL A 75 1.91 -15.07 -5.65
N SER A 76 1.59 -15.37 -4.38
CA SER A 76 1.63 -14.40 -3.29
C SER A 76 3.01 -13.76 -3.10
N TRP A 77 4.11 -14.49 -3.38
CA TRP A 77 5.47 -13.91 -3.34
C TRP A 77 5.73 -12.91 -4.46
N ALA A 78 5.29 -13.20 -5.69
CA ALA A 78 5.43 -12.29 -6.82
C ALA A 78 4.64 -11.00 -6.57
N GLN A 79 3.37 -11.12 -6.14
CA GLN A 79 2.51 -9.99 -5.80
C GLN A 79 3.10 -9.13 -4.69
N ARG A 80 3.64 -9.76 -3.65
CA ARG A 80 4.32 -9.05 -2.57
C ARG A 80 5.57 -8.34 -3.05
N THR A 81 6.37 -8.98 -3.89
CA THR A 81 7.59 -8.37 -4.46
C THR A 81 7.23 -7.12 -5.27
N SER A 82 6.20 -7.20 -6.13
CA SER A 82 5.66 -6.06 -6.86
C SER A 82 5.16 -4.96 -5.92
N THR A 83 4.51 -5.34 -4.83
CA THR A 83 4.01 -4.38 -3.83
C THR A 83 5.14 -3.68 -3.09
N VAL A 84 6.20 -4.39 -2.69
CA VAL A 84 7.39 -3.81 -2.06
C VAL A 84 8.09 -2.84 -3.02
N ALA A 85 8.21 -3.19 -4.30
CA ALA A 85 8.77 -2.31 -5.31
C ALA A 85 7.92 -1.04 -5.47
N LEU A 86 6.60 -1.16 -5.47
CA LEU A 86 5.68 -0.03 -5.55
C LEU A 86 5.80 0.90 -4.32
N VAL A 87 5.89 0.35 -3.11
CA VAL A 87 6.12 1.13 -1.88
C VAL A 87 7.41 1.94 -1.97
N ARG A 88 8.52 1.31 -2.42
CA ARG A 88 9.81 2.01 -2.59
C ARG A 88 9.74 3.15 -3.60
N ARG A 89 9.04 2.94 -4.72
CA ARG A 89 8.85 3.98 -5.74
C ARG A 89 8.04 5.15 -5.17
N LEU A 90 6.94 4.87 -4.46
CA LEU A 90 6.13 5.91 -3.82
C LEU A 90 6.91 6.71 -2.77
N ASP A 91 7.80 6.07 -2.02
CA ASP A 91 8.67 6.72 -1.03
C ASP A 91 9.62 7.73 -1.69
N GLN A 92 10.26 7.33 -2.78
CA GLN A 92 11.12 8.22 -3.58
C GLN A 92 10.34 9.38 -4.20
N SER A 93 9.16 9.11 -4.77
CA SER A 93 8.31 10.16 -5.36
C SER A 93 7.74 11.11 -4.29
N PHE A 94 7.43 10.62 -3.10
CA PHE A 94 6.99 11.43 -1.96
C PHE A 94 8.05 12.47 -1.57
N HIS A 95 9.31 12.07 -1.46
CA HIS A 95 10.38 13.01 -1.14
C HIS A 95 10.52 14.12 -2.19
N LYS A 96 10.35 13.80 -3.48
CA LYS A 96 10.33 14.81 -4.56
C LYS A 96 9.13 15.75 -4.45
N ALA A 97 7.94 15.21 -4.18
CA ALA A 97 6.71 15.98 -3.98
C ALA A 97 6.82 16.96 -2.80
N VAL A 98 7.36 16.51 -1.66
CA VAL A 98 7.58 17.37 -0.49
C VAL A 98 8.58 18.49 -0.81
N ALA A 99 9.69 18.17 -1.48
CA ALA A 99 10.68 19.16 -1.87
C ALA A 99 10.09 20.23 -2.81
N ALA A 100 9.31 19.80 -3.83
CA ALA A 100 8.64 20.72 -4.74
C ALA A 100 7.61 21.62 -4.01
N LEU A 101 6.80 21.06 -3.10
CA LEU A 101 5.84 21.83 -2.33
C LEU A 101 6.52 22.86 -1.41
N GLN A 102 7.63 22.49 -0.76
CA GLN A 102 8.42 23.41 0.07
C GLN A 102 9.00 24.57 -0.74
N GLN A 103 9.39 24.33 -2.00
CA GLN A 103 9.93 25.36 -2.89
C GLN A 103 8.84 26.27 -3.46
N ASN A 104 7.74 25.68 -3.94
CA ASN A 104 6.69 26.40 -4.67
C ASN A 104 5.72 27.13 -3.74
N ASP A 105 5.45 26.59 -2.54
CA ASP A 105 4.57 27.21 -1.57
C ASP A 105 5.03 27.01 -0.10
N PRO A 106 6.16 27.65 0.30
CA PRO A 106 6.76 27.49 1.61
C PRO A 106 5.87 27.97 2.76
N LYS A 107 4.99 28.97 2.50
CA LYS A 107 4.05 29.49 3.51
C LYS A 107 2.93 28.49 3.76
N TYR A 108 2.37 27.90 2.70
CA TYR A 108 1.34 26.87 2.82
C TYR A 108 1.89 25.59 3.45
N TYR A 109 3.12 25.20 3.11
CA TYR A 109 3.80 24.08 3.75
C TYR A 109 3.94 24.31 5.27
N ARG A 110 4.48 25.46 5.70
CA ARG A 110 4.70 25.76 7.14
C ARG A 110 3.43 25.78 7.98
N VAL A 111 2.33 26.31 7.45
CA VAL A 111 1.07 26.43 8.22
C VAL A 111 0.41 25.06 8.44
N LYS A 112 0.69 24.08 7.56
CA LYS A 112 0.03 22.77 7.58
C LYS A 112 1.00 21.58 7.78
N SER A 113 2.32 21.84 7.91
CA SER A 113 3.36 20.81 8.02
C SER A 113 3.32 20.06 9.35
N ASP A 114 2.79 20.68 10.40
CA ASP A 114 2.71 20.06 11.73
C ASP A 114 1.79 18.83 11.66
N THR A 115 0.67 18.93 10.94
CA THR A 115 -0.25 17.81 10.73
C THR A 115 0.33 16.72 9.82
N VAL A 116 1.04 17.09 8.75
CA VAL A 116 1.59 16.10 7.79
C VAL A 116 2.84 15.40 8.31
N SER A 117 3.68 16.09 9.09
CA SER A 117 4.84 15.48 9.75
C SER A 117 4.41 14.50 10.84
N ASP A 118 3.41 14.87 11.64
CA ASP A 118 2.80 13.97 12.61
C ASP A 118 2.17 12.77 11.90
N LEU A 119 1.46 12.97 10.79
CA LEU A 119 0.86 11.90 10.01
C LEU A 119 1.94 10.96 9.41
N TYR A 120 3.03 11.50 8.89
CA TYR A 120 4.17 10.71 8.39
C TYR A 120 4.76 9.81 9.48
N ILE A 121 4.96 10.36 10.68
CA ILE A 121 5.47 9.61 11.83
C ILE A 121 4.44 8.56 12.28
N ILE A 122 3.17 8.94 12.43
CA ILE A 122 2.08 8.09 12.92
C ILE A 122 1.75 6.94 11.97
N ILE A 123 1.82 7.17 10.67
CA ILE A 123 1.37 6.24 9.62
C ILE A 123 2.52 5.41 9.06
N LEU A 124 3.71 6.00 8.82
CA LEU A 124 4.79 5.33 8.09
C LEU A 124 5.95 4.85 8.96
N LYS A 125 5.99 5.25 10.24
CA LYS A 125 6.99 4.82 11.24
C LYS A 125 6.28 4.23 12.48
N PRO A 126 5.70 3.02 12.40
CA PRO A 126 5.25 2.34 13.60
C PRO A 126 6.46 1.82 14.36
N GLU A 127 6.93 2.58 15.36
CA GLU A 127 7.71 2.01 16.46
C GLU A 127 6.88 0.89 17.15
N PRO A 128 7.49 -0.19 17.66
CA PRO A 128 6.79 -1.40 18.10
C PRO A 128 5.98 -1.25 19.41
N TYR A 129 5.68 -0.04 19.89
CA TYR A 129 5.11 0.20 21.22
C TYR A 129 3.76 0.93 21.23
N ARG A 130 2.94 0.80 20.19
CA ARG A 130 1.52 1.23 20.26
C ARG A 130 0.64 0.17 20.93
N THR A 131 0.97 -0.21 22.18
CA THR A 131 0.11 -1.06 23.04
C THR A 131 -0.15 -0.44 24.42
N VAL A 132 0.48 0.69 24.79
CA VAL A 132 0.45 1.16 26.20
C VAL A 132 -0.40 2.42 26.44
N ARG A 133 -1.21 2.90 25.48
CA ARG A 133 -2.01 4.13 25.66
C ARG A 133 -3.53 3.98 25.57
N SER A 134 -4.05 2.76 25.69
CA SER A 134 -5.49 2.49 25.85
C SER A 134 -5.89 2.10 27.28
N HIS A 135 -4.95 2.09 28.24
CA HIS A 135 -5.21 1.72 29.65
C HIS A 135 -4.98 2.84 30.66
N LEU A 136 -4.85 4.09 30.21
CA LEU A 136 -4.68 5.23 31.13
C LEU A 136 -5.67 6.37 30.84
N LEU A 137 -6.90 6.03 30.53
CA LEU A 137 -8.07 6.92 30.60
C LEU A 137 -9.31 6.07 30.93
N VAL A 138 -9.37 5.59 32.18
CA VAL A 138 -10.61 5.29 32.92
C VAL A 138 -10.42 5.83 34.32
#